data_AF-A0A969LPQ4-F1
#
_entry.id   AF-A0A969LPQ4-F1
#
_cell.length_a   1.000
_cell.length_b   1.000
_cell.length_c   1.000
_cell.angle_alpha   90.00
_cell.angle_beta   90.00
_cell.angle_gamma   90.00
#
_symmetry.space_group_name_H-M   'P 1'
#
loop_
_entity.id
_entity.type
_entity.pdbx_description
1 polymer ?
#
loop_
_entity_poly.entity_id
_entity_poly.type
_entity_poly.pdbx_seq_one_letter_code
_entity_poly.pdbx_strand_id
1 'polypeptide(L)'
;MSLAAPLSLLGVLSGSKAITLVWPDQRRENISRLKTLVLGGQLLKAQVSTRRALRRAQAQAARLAREPPVYRESVAQDAKAILYLDANLSFGVAAGGSIGHTRGVIDGFLARGYDVDYASVRAMPTDRHGARHLQIPPPSLLGFPPELNYYSFARDYERYALHCARMRRYAFLYQRMSLHNFSGARLRSELGLPLVLEFNGSEAWAAANWSEKLQLHDAAIVLEKAALRGADVVVTVSKILAAQLAEMGIPGERIVTYPNCIDPTIFNPARFSAEDTLALRKTLGIAPDATVATFIGTFGTWHGVDFWLWPSRS
;
A
#
# COMPACT_ATOMS: atom_id res chain seq x y z
N MET A 1 11.69 16.04 4.88
CA MET A 1 12.48 15.80 6.12
C MET A 1 13.41 14.59 6.06
N SER A 2 13.18 13.57 5.21
CA SER A 2 13.89 12.27 5.34
C SER A 2 15.41 12.30 5.08
N LEU A 3 15.93 13.16 4.19
CA LEU A 3 17.37 13.22 3.88
C LEU A 3 18.15 14.25 4.71
N ALA A 4 17.46 15.18 5.39
CA ALA A 4 18.10 16.25 6.15
C ALA A 4 18.99 15.71 7.29
N ALA A 5 18.52 14.69 8.01
CA ALA A 5 19.26 14.08 9.10
C ALA A 5 20.55 13.37 8.65
N PRO A 6 20.52 12.41 7.69
CA PRO A 6 21.75 11.74 7.25
C PRO A 6 22.75 12.69 6.59
N LEU A 7 22.30 13.68 5.79
CA LEU A 7 23.18 14.67 5.18
C LEU A 7 23.83 15.60 6.23
N SER A 8 23.10 15.97 7.27
CA SER A 8 23.64 16.79 8.37
C SER A 8 24.70 16.03 9.17
N LEU A 9 24.53 14.71 9.38
CA LEU A 9 25.53 13.87 10.04
C LEU A 9 26.82 13.78 9.23
N LEU A 10 26.74 13.60 7.91
CA LEU A 10 27.92 13.61 7.04
C LEU A 10 28.67 14.95 7.13
N GLY A 11 27.94 16.07 7.17
CA GLY A 11 28.53 17.40 7.34
C GLY A 11 29.20 17.63 8.70
N VAL A 12 28.79 16.92 9.76
CA VAL A 12 29.51 16.96 11.06
C VAL A 12 30.75 16.08 11.03
N LEU A 13 30.65 14.89 10.44
CA LEU A 13 31.79 13.97 10.31
C LEU A 13 32.91 14.53 9.41
N SER A 14 32.59 15.44 8.49
CA SER A 14 33.58 16.14 7.67
C SER A 14 34.38 17.22 8.40
N GLY A 15 34.07 17.52 9.67
CA GLY A 15 34.76 18.57 10.44
C GLY A 15 34.37 20.01 10.07
N SER A 16 33.27 20.20 9.34
CA SER A 16 32.84 21.52 8.87
C SER A 16 32.53 22.50 10.03
N LYS A 17 32.90 23.78 9.85
CA LYS A 17 32.62 24.85 10.84
C LYS A 17 31.15 25.30 10.81
N ALA A 18 30.50 25.19 9.66
CA ALA A 18 29.08 25.50 9.48
C ALA A 18 28.45 24.46 8.55
N ILE A 19 27.17 24.13 8.79
CA ILE A 19 26.39 23.22 7.96
C ILE A 19 25.12 23.98 7.55
N THR A 20 24.92 24.15 6.24
CA THR A 20 23.73 24.78 5.67
C THR A 20 22.97 23.73 4.86
N LEU A 21 21.74 23.43 5.25
CA LEU A 21 20.84 22.63 4.42
C LEU A 21 20.19 23.54 3.39
N VAL A 22 20.19 23.09 2.13
CA VAL A 22 19.44 23.72 1.04
C VAL A 22 18.27 22.80 0.71
N TRP A 23 17.06 23.30 0.89
CA TRP A 23 15.82 22.58 0.64
C TRP A 23 15.41 22.67 -0.85
N PRO A 24 14.55 21.77 -1.38
CA PRO A 24 14.13 21.80 -2.79
C PRO A 24 13.43 23.10 -3.22
N ASP A 25 12.80 23.80 -2.27
CA ASP A 25 12.21 25.14 -2.44
C ASP A 25 13.27 26.27 -2.37
N GLN A 26 14.57 25.92 -2.44
CA GLN A 26 15.73 26.79 -2.30
C GLN A 26 15.91 27.46 -0.93
N ARG A 27 15.08 27.12 0.06
CA ARG A 27 15.26 27.64 1.42
C ARG A 27 16.59 27.15 1.99
N ARG A 28 17.35 28.07 2.62
CA ARG A 28 18.62 27.76 3.28
C ARG A 28 18.43 27.78 4.78
N GLU A 29 18.90 26.75 5.46
CA GLU A 29 18.80 26.62 6.91
C GLU A 29 20.15 26.25 7.51
N ASN A 30 20.69 27.12 8.37
CA ASN A 30 21.91 26.84 9.11
C ASN A 30 21.61 25.91 10.28
N ILE A 31 22.31 24.78 10.36
CA ILE A 31 22.14 23.78 11.41
C ILE A 31 23.27 23.92 12.43
N SER A 32 22.89 24.14 13.69
CA SER A 32 23.84 24.15 14.81
C SER A 32 24.35 22.75 15.12
N ARG A 33 25.56 22.64 15.70
CA ARG A 33 26.14 21.36 16.13
C ARG A 33 25.23 20.61 17.11
N LEU A 34 24.57 21.32 18.02
CA LEU A 34 23.59 20.73 18.95
C LEU A 34 22.41 20.11 18.19
N LYS A 35 21.84 20.83 17.22
CA LYS A 35 20.77 20.31 16.38
C LYS A 35 21.22 19.07 15.60
N THR A 36 22.47 19.03 15.13
CA THR A 36 22.99 17.82 14.48
C THR A 36 23.16 16.64 15.44
N LEU A 37 23.61 16.86 16.68
CA LEU A 37 23.67 15.80 17.70
C LEU A 37 22.27 15.24 18.00
N VAL A 38 21.26 16.11 18.11
CA VAL A 38 19.87 15.68 18.31
C VAL A 38 19.37 14.86 17.12
N LEU A 39 19.61 15.31 15.88
CA LEU A 39 19.25 14.58 14.67
C LEU A 39 19.99 13.23 14.59
N GLY A 40 21.26 13.18 14.99
CA GLY A 40 22.05 11.96 15.08
C GLY A 40 21.48 10.96 16.08
N GLY A 41 21.12 11.43 17.28
CA GLY A 41 20.45 10.61 18.29
C GLY A 41 19.10 10.06 17.81
N GLN A 42 18.30 10.89 17.13
CA GLN A 42 17.03 10.46 16.52
C GLN A 42 17.23 9.39 15.44
N LEU A 43 18.25 9.56 14.59
CA LEU A 43 18.60 8.57 13.55
C LEU A 43 19.04 7.25 14.18
N LEU A 44 19.94 7.27 15.16
CA LEU A 44 20.38 6.06 15.88
C LEU A 44 19.20 5.35 16.55
N LYS A 45 18.32 6.09 17.22
CA LYS A 45 17.11 5.55 17.84
C LYS A 45 16.18 4.92 16.80
N ALA A 46 15.96 5.60 15.67
CA ALA A 46 15.15 5.08 14.57
C ALA A 46 15.76 3.79 14.00
N GLN A 47 17.06 3.77 13.76
CA GLN A 47 17.78 2.62 13.22
C GLN A 47 17.72 1.38 14.12
N VAL A 48 17.84 1.57 15.44
CA VAL A 48 17.68 0.48 16.42
C VAL A 48 16.22 0.02 16.48
N SER A 49 15.26 0.96 16.51
CA SER A 49 13.83 0.67 16.56
C SER A 49 13.36 -0.14 15.35
N THR A 50 13.76 0.27 14.13
CA THR A 50 13.35 -0.37 12.89
C THR A 50 13.98 -1.76 12.72
N ARG A 51 15.25 -1.94 13.08
CA ARG A 51 15.91 -3.27 13.08
C ARG A 51 15.29 -4.22 14.11
N ARG A 52 14.93 -3.72 15.30
CA ARG A 52 14.18 -4.50 16.29
C ARG A 52 12.79 -4.89 15.76
N ALA A 53 12.10 -3.98 15.07
CA ALA A 53 10.81 -4.26 14.45
C ALA A 53 10.92 -5.32 13.34
N LEU A 54 11.94 -5.26 12.49
CA LEU A 54 12.25 -6.30 11.49
C LEU A 54 12.44 -7.68 12.14
N ARG A 55 13.34 -7.77 13.14
CA ARG A 55 13.60 -9.05 13.82
C ARG A 55 12.34 -9.63 14.45
N ARG A 56 11.51 -8.77 15.06
CA ARG A 56 10.22 -9.16 15.64
C ARG A 56 9.26 -9.68 14.56
N ALA A 57 9.14 -8.97 13.45
CA ALA A 57 8.29 -9.37 12.32
C ALA A 57 8.72 -10.73 11.75
N GLN A 58 10.02 -10.95 11.54
CA GLN A 58 10.56 -12.23 11.07
C GLN A 58 10.28 -13.37 12.07
N ALA A 59 10.48 -13.14 13.36
CA ALA A 59 10.18 -14.15 14.39
C ALA A 59 8.68 -14.50 14.42
N GLN A 60 7.80 -13.52 14.24
CA GLN A 60 6.36 -13.73 14.20
C GLN A 60 5.92 -14.45 12.92
N ALA A 61 6.47 -14.09 11.76
CA ALA A 61 6.24 -14.79 10.51
C ALA A 61 6.71 -16.26 10.60
N ALA A 62 7.89 -16.50 11.18
CA ALA A 62 8.40 -17.85 11.40
C ALA A 62 7.53 -18.67 12.35
N ARG A 63 6.93 -18.04 13.38
CA ARG A 63 5.97 -18.71 14.27
C ARG A 63 4.69 -19.08 13.50
N LEU A 64 4.11 -18.15 12.75
CA LEU A 64 2.91 -18.40 11.94
C LEU A 64 3.14 -19.51 10.89
N ALA A 65 4.35 -19.61 10.35
CA ALA A 65 4.72 -20.67 9.41
C ALA A 65 4.70 -22.08 10.05
N ARG A 66 4.92 -22.19 11.37
CA ARG A 66 4.91 -23.46 12.11
C ARG A 66 3.53 -23.84 12.66
N GLU A 67 2.67 -22.85 12.89
CA GLU A 67 1.31 -23.10 13.38
C GLU A 67 0.47 -23.77 12.29
N PRO A 68 -0.35 -24.79 12.62
CA PRO A 68 -1.27 -25.36 11.66
C PRO A 68 -2.25 -24.27 11.19
N PRO A 69 -2.67 -24.29 9.91
CA PRO A 69 -3.63 -23.31 9.44
C PRO A 69 -4.96 -23.52 10.18
N VAL A 70 -5.31 -22.57 11.04
CA VAL A 70 -6.61 -22.54 11.73
C VAL A 70 -7.48 -21.55 10.99
N TYR A 71 -8.48 -22.04 10.29
CA TYR A 71 -9.45 -21.22 9.56
C TYR A 71 -10.59 -20.82 10.49
N ARG A 72 -10.97 -19.55 10.46
CA ARG A 72 -11.99 -19.00 11.35
C ARG A 72 -13.22 -18.64 10.54
N GLU A 73 -14.35 -19.20 10.94
CA GLU A 73 -15.65 -18.61 10.60
C GLU A 73 -15.80 -17.30 11.38
N SER A 74 -16.55 -16.34 10.81
CA SER A 74 -16.81 -15.09 11.52
C SER A 74 -17.57 -15.36 12.82
N VAL A 75 -16.97 -14.95 13.94
CA VAL A 75 -17.60 -15.00 15.27
C VAL A 75 -18.70 -13.94 15.42
N ALA A 76 -18.85 -13.05 14.43
CA ALA A 76 -19.80 -11.94 14.42
C ALA A 76 -20.48 -11.85 13.05
N GLN A 77 -21.14 -12.94 12.61
CA GLN A 77 -21.92 -12.97 11.36
C GLN A 77 -23.04 -11.91 11.34
N ASP A 78 -23.47 -11.46 12.51
CA ASP A 78 -24.47 -10.41 12.72
C ASP A 78 -23.90 -8.98 12.58
N ALA A 79 -22.59 -8.81 12.67
CA ALA A 79 -21.97 -7.49 12.59
C ALA A 79 -22.07 -6.94 11.17
N LYS A 80 -22.41 -5.65 11.07
CA LYS A 80 -22.50 -4.93 9.80
C LYS A 80 -21.29 -4.04 9.50
N ALA A 81 -20.20 -4.16 10.26
CA ALA A 81 -19.02 -3.32 10.05
C ALA A 81 -17.81 -4.12 9.56
N ILE A 82 -17.05 -3.55 8.62
CA ILE A 82 -15.79 -4.10 8.11
C ILE A 82 -14.65 -3.20 8.55
N LEU A 83 -13.55 -3.79 9.02
CA LEU A 83 -12.30 -3.06 9.24
C LEU A 83 -11.40 -3.27 8.03
N TYR A 84 -11.32 -2.24 7.18
CA TYR A 84 -10.48 -2.20 5.99
C TYR A 84 -9.07 -1.73 6.37
N LEU A 85 -8.06 -2.54 6.11
CA LEU A 85 -6.67 -2.31 6.48
C LEU A 85 -5.86 -1.89 5.24
N ASP A 86 -5.46 -0.61 5.20
CA ASP A 86 -4.49 -0.08 4.25
C ASP A 86 -3.22 0.35 5.00
N ALA A 87 -2.29 -0.60 5.11
CA ALA A 87 -0.97 -0.40 5.71
C ALA A 87 0.10 -0.10 4.65
N ASN A 88 -0.26 0.56 3.54
CA ASN A 88 0.70 0.90 2.50
C ASN A 88 1.50 2.17 2.84
N LEU A 89 2.82 2.13 2.66
CA LEU A 89 3.72 3.28 2.76
C LEU A 89 4.02 3.86 1.38
N SER A 90 2.98 4.26 0.65
CA SER A 90 3.18 5.00 -0.60
C SER A 90 3.15 6.51 -0.33
N PHE A 91 4.30 7.16 -0.53
CA PHE A 91 4.44 8.63 -0.44
C PHE A 91 4.28 9.33 -1.80
N GLY A 92 3.97 8.57 -2.87
CA GLY A 92 3.76 9.11 -4.22
C GLY A 92 2.48 9.95 -4.35
N VAL A 93 2.25 10.47 -5.56
CA VAL A 93 1.05 11.25 -5.89
C VAL A 93 -0.21 10.47 -5.48
N ALA A 94 -1.21 11.17 -4.95
CA ALA A 94 -2.53 10.60 -4.64
C ALA A 94 -3.35 10.36 -5.93
N ALA A 95 -2.72 9.75 -6.93
CA ALA A 95 -3.31 9.43 -8.23
C ALA A 95 -2.82 8.04 -8.67
N GLY A 96 -3.69 7.25 -9.27
CA GLY A 96 -3.38 5.92 -9.78
C GLY A 96 -4.52 4.92 -9.55
N GLY A 97 -4.45 3.80 -10.27
CA GLY A 97 -5.48 2.76 -10.23
C GLY A 97 -5.73 2.18 -8.83
N SER A 98 -4.74 2.17 -7.94
CA SER A 98 -4.87 1.65 -6.58
C SER A 98 -5.84 2.46 -5.71
N ILE A 99 -5.92 3.78 -5.88
CA ILE A 99 -6.84 4.63 -5.11
C ILE A 99 -8.28 4.45 -5.61
N GLY A 100 -8.47 4.44 -6.93
CA GLY A 100 -9.77 4.16 -7.54
C GLY A 100 -10.26 2.76 -7.17
N HIS A 101 -9.36 1.78 -7.16
CA HIS A 101 -9.64 0.42 -6.70
C HIS A 101 -10.08 0.37 -5.24
N THR A 102 -9.28 0.91 -4.31
CA THR A 102 -9.63 0.93 -2.87
C THR A 102 -10.96 1.63 -2.64
N ARG A 103 -11.21 2.76 -3.29
CA ARG A 103 -12.52 3.44 -3.26
C ARG A 103 -13.63 2.49 -3.74
N GLY A 104 -13.46 1.86 -4.90
CA GLY A 104 -14.47 0.97 -5.48
C GLY A 104 -14.80 -0.23 -4.59
N VAL A 105 -13.81 -0.81 -3.92
CA VAL A 105 -14.01 -1.90 -2.95
C VAL A 105 -14.80 -1.42 -1.73
N ILE A 106 -14.41 -0.28 -1.15
CA ILE A 106 -15.13 0.33 -0.02
C ILE A 106 -16.58 0.65 -0.42
N ASP A 107 -16.78 1.34 -1.54
CA ASP A 107 -18.10 1.71 -2.05
C ASP A 107 -18.97 0.46 -2.35
N GLY A 108 -18.36 -0.61 -2.83
CA GLY A 108 -19.00 -1.90 -3.05
C GLY A 108 -19.51 -2.54 -1.76
N PHE A 109 -18.72 -2.51 -0.70
CA PHE A 109 -19.15 -2.98 0.63
C PHE A 109 -20.30 -2.14 1.19
N LEU A 110 -20.21 -0.81 1.08
CA LEU A 110 -21.27 0.10 1.50
C LEU A 110 -22.59 -0.17 0.75
N ALA A 111 -22.51 -0.40 -0.57
CA ALA A 111 -23.66 -0.76 -1.40
C ALA A 111 -24.28 -2.13 -1.06
N ARG A 112 -23.58 -2.98 -0.30
CA ARG A 112 -24.09 -4.24 0.26
C ARG A 112 -24.62 -4.09 1.69
N GLY A 113 -24.66 -2.87 2.22
CA GLY A 113 -25.22 -2.57 3.55
C GLY A 113 -24.25 -2.77 4.71
N TYR A 114 -22.95 -2.87 4.44
CA TYR A 114 -21.92 -2.78 5.47
C TYR A 114 -21.58 -1.31 5.76
N ASP A 115 -21.19 -1.02 6.99
CA ASP A 115 -20.34 0.14 7.31
C ASP A 115 -18.88 -0.25 7.15
N VAL A 116 -18.03 0.70 6.75
CA VAL A 116 -16.60 0.45 6.52
C VAL A 116 -15.76 1.44 7.30
N ASP A 117 -15.03 0.94 8.29
CA ASP A 117 -13.95 1.69 8.91
C ASP A 117 -12.66 1.37 8.16
N TYR A 118 -12.05 2.35 7.51
CA TYR A 118 -10.79 2.16 6.79
C TYR A 118 -9.62 2.79 7.54
N ALA A 119 -8.64 1.97 7.91
CA ALA A 119 -7.44 2.37 8.63
C ALA A 119 -6.29 2.60 7.65
N SER A 120 -5.99 3.88 7.41
CA SER A 120 -5.02 4.32 6.42
C SER A 120 -4.33 5.63 6.83
N VAL A 121 -3.14 5.88 6.28
CA VAL A 121 -2.44 7.17 6.44
C VAL A 121 -3.12 8.28 5.63
N ARG A 122 -3.80 7.92 4.53
CA ARG A 122 -4.44 8.86 3.61
C ARG A 122 -5.94 8.63 3.53
N ALA A 123 -6.72 9.70 3.56
CA ALA A 123 -8.15 9.61 3.33
C ALA A 123 -8.44 9.07 1.92
N MET A 124 -9.40 8.16 1.82
CA MET A 124 -9.89 7.68 0.52
C MET A 124 -10.97 8.62 0.02
N PRO A 125 -11.02 8.91 -1.29
CA PRO A 125 -12.01 9.83 -1.86
C PRO A 125 -13.38 9.15 -2.04
N THR A 126 -13.95 8.61 -0.96
CA THR A 126 -15.33 8.12 -0.93
C THR A 126 -16.25 9.17 -0.31
N ASP A 127 -17.38 9.39 -0.96
CA ASP A 127 -18.45 10.31 -0.56
C ASP A 127 -19.66 9.58 0.04
N ARG A 128 -19.58 8.25 0.15
CA ARG A 128 -20.70 7.42 0.60
C ARG A 128 -20.81 7.41 2.13
N HIS A 129 -22.04 7.54 2.62
CA HIS A 129 -22.36 7.34 4.04
C HIS A 129 -21.99 5.91 4.49
N GLY A 130 -21.53 5.77 5.74
CA GLY A 130 -21.08 4.50 6.31
C GLY A 130 -19.56 4.27 6.21
N ALA A 131 -18.83 5.07 5.43
CA ALA A 131 -17.37 5.08 5.43
C ALA A 131 -16.81 5.95 6.57
N ARG A 132 -15.92 5.39 7.39
CA ARG A 132 -15.22 6.11 8.45
C ARG A 132 -13.71 5.97 8.31
N HIS A 133 -13.00 7.09 8.20
CA HIS A 133 -11.54 7.11 8.18
C HIS A 133 -10.98 6.94 9.58
N LEU A 134 -10.27 5.84 9.82
CA LEU A 134 -9.40 5.68 10.98
C LEU A 134 -8.01 6.22 10.60
N GLN A 135 -7.80 7.52 10.81
CA GLN A 135 -6.56 8.22 10.44
C GLN A 135 -5.36 7.63 11.18
N ILE A 136 -4.48 6.95 10.43
CA ILE A 136 -3.21 6.47 10.96
C ILE A 136 -2.18 7.59 10.86
N PRO A 137 -1.42 7.89 11.94
CA PRO A 137 -0.35 8.87 11.88
C PRO A 137 0.72 8.45 10.87
N PRO A 138 1.27 9.39 10.07
CA PRO A 138 2.37 9.08 9.18
C PRO A 138 3.61 8.64 9.99
N PRO A 139 4.39 7.65 9.53
CA PRO A 139 5.57 7.20 10.27
C PRO A 139 6.72 8.20 10.16
N SER A 140 7.72 8.03 11.02
CA SER A 140 9.05 8.58 10.74
C SER A 140 9.75 7.71 9.69
N LEU A 141 10.33 8.36 8.68
CA LEU A 141 11.06 7.71 7.57
C LEU A 141 12.57 7.88 7.74
N LEU A 142 13.09 7.44 8.87
CA LEU A 142 14.49 7.63 9.27
C LEU A 142 15.31 6.34 9.23
N GLY A 143 14.70 5.17 9.07
CA GLY A 143 15.40 3.90 8.97
C GLY A 143 16.13 3.74 7.63
N PHE A 144 17.36 3.20 7.67
CA PHE A 144 18.12 2.82 6.49
C PHE A 144 18.56 1.33 6.53
N PRO A 145 18.35 0.54 5.47
CA PRO A 145 17.77 0.94 4.19
C PRO A 145 16.27 1.33 4.30
N PRO A 146 15.70 2.09 3.34
CA PRO A 146 14.34 2.64 3.44
C PRO A 146 13.27 1.59 3.80
N GLU A 147 13.47 0.34 3.38
CA GLU A 147 12.61 -0.80 3.64
C GLU A 147 12.44 -1.11 5.14
N LEU A 148 13.39 -0.69 5.99
CA LEU A 148 13.26 -0.84 7.43
C LEU A 148 12.09 -0.06 8.03
N ASN A 149 11.63 1.02 7.36
CA ASN A 149 10.53 1.84 7.85
C ASN A 149 9.18 1.12 7.81
N TYR A 150 8.99 0.16 6.89
CA TYR A 150 7.77 -0.66 6.82
C TYR A 150 7.52 -1.42 8.12
N TYR A 151 8.57 -1.92 8.76
CA TYR A 151 8.43 -2.75 9.97
C TYR A 151 8.08 -1.93 11.21
N SER A 152 8.70 -0.76 11.40
CA SER A 152 8.32 0.13 12.49
C SER A 152 6.92 0.70 12.28
N PHE A 153 6.58 1.03 11.03
CA PHE A 153 5.24 1.47 10.68
C PHE A 153 4.20 0.38 10.94
N ALA A 154 4.41 -0.86 10.47
CA ALA A 154 3.51 -1.98 10.69
C ALA A 154 3.23 -2.22 12.19
N ARG A 155 4.27 -2.15 13.03
CA ARG A 155 4.12 -2.25 14.50
C ARG A 155 3.21 -1.15 15.07
N ASP A 156 3.42 0.09 14.65
CA ASP A 156 2.66 1.23 15.17
C ASP A 156 1.24 1.21 14.60
N TYR A 157 1.09 0.92 13.31
CA TYR A 157 -0.18 0.67 12.60
C TYR A 157 -1.03 -0.38 13.33
N GLU A 158 -0.47 -1.55 13.62
CA GLU A 158 -1.16 -2.63 14.33
C GLU A 158 -1.67 -2.17 15.70
N ARG A 159 -0.89 -1.36 16.43
CA ARG A 159 -1.32 -0.82 17.72
C ARG A 159 -2.52 0.11 17.59
N TYR A 160 -2.48 1.02 16.61
CA TYR A 160 -3.59 1.95 16.35
C TYR A 160 -4.83 1.20 15.87
N ALA A 161 -4.68 0.31 14.87
CA ALA A 161 -5.77 -0.49 14.35
C ALA A 161 -6.42 -1.36 15.44
N LEU A 162 -5.62 -2.00 16.30
CA LEU A 162 -6.12 -2.78 17.44
C LEU A 162 -6.88 -1.92 18.45
N HIS A 163 -6.40 -0.70 18.72
CA HIS A 163 -7.10 0.23 19.61
C HIS A 163 -8.46 0.63 19.03
N CYS A 164 -8.52 1.03 17.76
CA CYS A 164 -9.78 1.36 17.08
C CYS A 164 -10.71 0.14 16.98
N ALA A 165 -10.15 -1.05 16.75
CA ALA A 165 -10.91 -2.28 16.62
C ALA A 165 -11.65 -2.67 17.91
N ARG A 166 -11.18 -2.22 19.08
CA ARG A 166 -11.85 -2.46 20.37
C ARG A 166 -13.07 -1.56 20.61
N MET A 167 -13.22 -0.50 19.82
CA MET A 167 -14.30 0.49 20.00
C MET A 167 -15.57 0.16 19.21
N ARG A 168 -15.54 -0.88 18.37
CA ARG A 168 -16.64 -1.29 17.49
C ARG A 168 -16.57 -2.78 17.21
N ARG A 169 -17.71 -3.45 17.04
CA ARG A 169 -17.75 -4.85 16.57
C ARG A 169 -17.64 -4.90 15.05
N TYR A 170 -16.76 -5.75 14.54
CA TYR A 170 -16.54 -5.97 13.11
C TYR A 170 -16.88 -7.42 12.73
N ALA A 171 -17.33 -7.61 11.49
CA ALA A 171 -17.61 -8.93 10.93
C ALA A 171 -16.34 -9.64 10.48
N PHE A 172 -15.44 -8.91 9.81
CA PHE A 172 -14.15 -9.41 9.32
C PHE A 172 -13.18 -8.26 9.07
N LEU A 173 -11.91 -8.63 8.90
CA LEU A 173 -10.83 -7.76 8.43
C LEU A 173 -10.71 -7.89 6.92
N TYR A 174 -10.62 -6.77 6.21
CA TYR A 174 -10.26 -6.76 4.79
C TYR A 174 -8.90 -6.07 4.64
N GLN A 175 -7.88 -6.76 4.17
CA GLN A 175 -6.56 -6.15 3.95
C GLN A 175 -6.24 -6.11 2.46
N ARG A 176 -5.87 -4.92 1.97
CA ARG A 176 -5.10 -4.83 0.72
C ARG A 176 -3.63 -5.13 1.02
N MET A 177 -3.07 -6.14 0.36
CA MET A 177 -1.67 -6.50 0.60
C MET A 177 -0.73 -5.35 0.21
N SER A 178 0.35 -5.19 0.97
CA SER A 178 1.43 -4.23 0.71
C SER A 178 2.79 -4.85 1.06
N LEU A 179 3.84 -4.34 0.43
CA LEU A 179 5.22 -4.80 0.65
C LEU A 179 5.60 -4.78 2.13
N HIS A 180 6.36 -5.80 2.56
CA HIS A 180 6.85 -5.93 3.95
C HIS A 180 5.76 -5.89 5.02
N ASN A 181 4.53 -6.30 4.69
CA ASN A 181 3.40 -6.23 5.61
C ASN A 181 2.64 -7.56 5.72
N PHE A 182 2.28 -7.92 6.96
CA PHE A 182 1.35 -9.02 7.27
C PHE A 182 0.45 -8.64 8.46
N SER A 183 0.19 -7.35 8.63
CA SER A 183 -0.50 -6.79 9.81
C SER A 183 -1.92 -7.32 9.95
N GLY A 184 -2.64 -7.59 8.86
CA GLY A 184 -3.94 -8.24 8.91
C GLY A 184 -3.86 -9.65 9.50
N ALA A 185 -2.88 -10.47 9.12
CA ALA A 185 -2.67 -11.80 9.70
C ALA A 185 -2.39 -11.72 11.21
N ARG A 186 -1.67 -10.68 11.65
CA ARG A 186 -1.44 -10.42 13.09
C ARG A 186 -2.72 -9.99 13.80
N LEU A 187 -3.41 -9.00 13.26
CA LEU A 187 -4.64 -8.47 13.85
C LEU A 187 -5.75 -9.53 13.89
N ARG A 188 -5.80 -10.41 12.89
CA ARG A 188 -6.68 -11.58 12.85
C ARG A 188 -6.53 -12.44 14.11
N SER A 189 -5.29 -12.81 14.44
CA SER A 189 -4.99 -13.61 15.62
C SER A 189 -5.40 -12.90 16.91
N GLU A 190 -5.06 -11.61 17.03
CA GLU A 190 -5.35 -10.78 18.22
C GLU A 190 -6.84 -10.45 18.41
N LEU A 191 -7.60 -10.27 17.32
CA LEU A 191 -9.00 -9.84 17.35
C LEU A 191 -10.01 -10.98 17.29
N GLY A 192 -9.60 -12.20 16.94
CA GLY A 192 -10.56 -13.29 16.78
C GLY A 192 -11.32 -13.27 15.43
N LEU A 193 -11.07 -12.29 14.57
CA LEU A 193 -11.85 -12.06 13.35
C LEU A 193 -11.29 -12.78 12.12
N PRO A 194 -12.10 -13.17 11.13
CA PRO A 194 -11.60 -13.65 9.84
C PRO A 194 -10.87 -12.55 9.06
N LEU A 195 -9.92 -12.94 8.22
CA LEU A 195 -9.17 -12.06 7.33
C LEU A 195 -9.44 -12.41 5.86
N VAL A 196 -9.94 -11.42 5.12
CA VAL A 196 -9.93 -11.40 3.66
C VAL A 196 -8.69 -10.61 3.22
N LEU A 197 -7.79 -11.24 2.49
CA LEU A 197 -6.57 -10.61 1.95
C LEU A 197 -6.71 -10.42 0.44
N GLU A 198 -6.66 -9.19 -0.03
CA GLU A 198 -6.60 -8.85 -1.43
C GLU A 198 -5.15 -8.92 -1.94
N PHE A 199 -4.90 -9.87 -2.84
CA PHE A 199 -3.61 -10.11 -3.50
C PHE A 199 -3.68 -9.69 -4.98
N ASN A 200 -3.11 -8.51 -5.26
CA ASN A 200 -3.01 -7.95 -6.61
C ASN A 200 -1.73 -8.35 -7.36
N GLY A 201 -0.96 -9.28 -6.80
CA GLY A 201 0.35 -9.71 -7.30
C GLY A 201 1.45 -9.52 -6.24
N SER A 202 2.56 -10.23 -6.42
CA SER A 202 3.71 -10.13 -5.51
C SER A 202 4.48 -8.84 -5.76
N GLU A 203 4.42 -7.90 -4.82
CA GLU A 203 5.18 -6.65 -4.90
C GLU A 203 6.69 -6.91 -4.78
N ALA A 204 7.09 -7.96 -4.05
CA ALA A 204 8.49 -8.38 -3.95
C ALA A 204 9.02 -8.94 -5.27
N TRP A 205 8.22 -9.76 -5.96
CA TRP A 205 8.55 -10.26 -7.29
C TRP A 205 8.59 -9.13 -8.32
N ALA A 206 7.58 -8.24 -8.33
CA ALA A 206 7.55 -7.09 -9.22
C ALA A 206 8.79 -6.21 -9.01
N ALA A 207 9.19 -5.99 -7.76
CA ALA A 207 10.38 -5.20 -7.46
C ALA A 207 11.67 -5.82 -8.02
N ALA A 208 11.78 -7.15 -8.00
CA ALA A 208 12.96 -7.86 -8.48
C ALA A 208 13.03 -8.00 -10.02
N ASN A 209 11.89 -7.90 -10.72
CA ASN A 209 11.81 -8.13 -12.17
C ASN A 209 11.55 -6.87 -12.98
N TRP A 210 10.89 -5.86 -12.41
CA TRP A 210 10.45 -4.65 -13.12
C TRP A 210 10.98 -3.35 -12.51
N SER A 211 11.74 -3.44 -11.41
CA SER A 211 12.41 -2.29 -10.78
C SER A 211 13.74 -2.69 -10.14
N GLU A 212 14.28 -1.83 -9.26
CA GLU A 212 15.44 -2.17 -8.45
C GLU A 212 15.07 -3.21 -7.39
N LYS A 213 15.88 -4.26 -7.29
CA LYS A 213 15.70 -5.31 -6.29
C LYS A 213 15.83 -4.72 -4.88
N LEU A 214 14.85 -5.04 -4.03
CA LEU A 214 14.81 -4.61 -2.63
C LEU A 214 16.05 -5.07 -1.86
N GLN A 215 16.61 -4.21 -1.01
CA GLN A 215 17.70 -4.58 -0.11
C GLN A 215 17.26 -5.61 0.93
N LEU A 216 15.98 -5.60 1.30
CA LEU A 216 15.38 -6.56 2.23
C LEU A 216 14.47 -7.58 1.50
N HIS A 217 14.76 -7.92 0.24
CA HIS A 217 13.90 -8.78 -0.60
C HIS A 217 13.44 -10.07 0.09
N ASP A 218 14.36 -10.85 0.68
CA ASP A 218 14.00 -12.14 1.30
C ASP A 218 13.05 -11.95 2.49
N ALA A 219 13.20 -10.85 3.23
CA ALA A 219 12.28 -10.51 4.31
C ALA A 219 10.90 -10.10 3.76
N ALA A 220 10.82 -9.47 2.58
CA ALA A 220 9.54 -9.22 1.91
C ALA A 220 8.85 -10.54 1.54
N ILE A 221 9.57 -11.48 0.95
CA ILE A 221 9.04 -12.80 0.56
C ILE A 221 8.56 -13.59 1.79
N VAL A 222 9.32 -13.58 2.88
CA VAL A 222 8.90 -14.24 4.15
C VAL A 222 7.59 -13.65 4.68
N LEU A 223 7.45 -12.32 4.63
CA LEU A 223 6.26 -11.64 5.15
C LEU A 223 5.05 -11.80 4.23
N GLU A 224 5.25 -11.80 2.91
CA GLU A 224 4.20 -12.09 1.92
C GLU A 224 3.63 -13.50 2.14
N LYS A 225 4.50 -14.51 2.28
CA LYS A 225 4.08 -15.89 2.60
C LYS A 225 3.32 -15.95 3.93
N ALA A 226 3.76 -15.20 4.94
CA ALA A 226 3.07 -15.12 6.23
C ALA A 226 1.68 -14.47 6.10
N ALA A 227 1.55 -13.40 5.31
CA ALA A 227 0.27 -12.75 5.05
C ALA A 227 -0.72 -13.70 4.36
N LEU A 228 -0.28 -14.35 3.26
CA LEU A 228 -1.08 -15.31 2.50
C LEU A 228 -1.51 -16.51 3.35
N ARG A 229 -0.58 -17.08 4.14
CA ARG A 229 -0.88 -18.18 5.07
C ARG A 229 -1.88 -17.76 6.15
N GLY A 230 -1.76 -16.53 6.65
CA GLY A 230 -2.59 -16.01 7.73
C GLY A 230 -3.98 -15.55 7.31
N ALA A 231 -4.28 -15.44 6.02
CA ALA A 231 -5.61 -15.09 5.52
C ALA A 231 -6.60 -16.25 5.68
N ASP A 232 -7.89 -15.98 5.81
CA ASP A 232 -8.92 -17.01 5.67
C ASP A 232 -9.31 -17.15 4.19
N VAL A 233 -9.51 -16.01 3.52
CA VAL A 233 -9.79 -15.93 2.08
C VAL A 233 -8.76 -15.03 1.41
N VAL A 234 -8.28 -15.43 0.24
CA VAL A 234 -7.43 -14.61 -0.62
C VAL A 234 -8.23 -14.22 -1.87
N VAL A 235 -8.47 -12.93 -2.05
CA VAL A 235 -9.10 -12.38 -3.25
C VAL A 235 -8.01 -11.96 -4.22
N THR A 236 -8.14 -12.32 -5.50
CA THR A 236 -7.17 -11.93 -6.53
C THR A 236 -7.85 -11.52 -7.83
N VAL A 237 -7.17 -10.70 -8.63
CA VAL A 237 -7.77 -10.01 -9.77
C VAL A 237 -7.73 -10.78 -11.08
N SER A 238 -7.07 -11.94 -11.13
CA SER A 238 -6.99 -12.74 -12.36
C SER A 238 -6.82 -14.23 -12.08
N LYS A 239 -7.21 -15.05 -13.05
CA LYS A 239 -6.98 -16.50 -13.02
C LYS A 239 -5.49 -16.87 -13.01
N ILE A 240 -4.64 -16.02 -13.59
CA ILE A 240 -3.18 -16.20 -13.59
C ILE A 240 -2.66 -16.07 -12.16
N LEU A 241 -3.07 -15.02 -11.44
CA LEU A 241 -2.68 -14.85 -10.03
C LEU A 241 -3.30 -15.95 -9.15
N ALA A 242 -4.50 -16.42 -9.45
CA ALA A 242 -5.10 -17.56 -8.75
C ALA A 242 -4.28 -18.84 -8.91
N ALA A 243 -3.78 -19.12 -10.11
CA ALA A 243 -2.87 -20.25 -10.36
C ALA A 243 -1.56 -20.09 -9.58
N GLN A 244 -0.96 -18.88 -9.57
CA GLN A 244 0.24 -18.59 -8.78
C GLN A 244 0.02 -18.80 -7.27
N LEU A 245 -1.13 -18.38 -6.74
CA LEU A 245 -1.49 -18.61 -5.34
C LEU A 245 -1.60 -20.11 -5.03
N ALA A 246 -2.17 -20.91 -5.94
CA ALA A 246 -2.23 -22.35 -5.80
C ALA A 246 -0.83 -22.99 -5.82
N GLU A 247 0.06 -22.54 -6.70
CA GLU A 247 1.48 -22.95 -6.73
C GLU A 247 2.22 -22.57 -5.43
N MET A 248 1.85 -21.46 -4.79
CA MET A 248 2.34 -21.05 -3.48
C MET A 248 1.73 -21.88 -2.32
N GLY A 249 0.86 -22.84 -2.60
CA GLY A 249 0.26 -23.75 -1.63
C GLY A 249 -0.99 -23.19 -0.92
N ILE A 250 -1.63 -22.17 -1.47
CA ILE A 250 -2.91 -21.68 -0.97
C ILE A 250 -4.03 -22.62 -1.48
N PRO A 251 -4.87 -23.19 -0.59
CA PRO A 251 -5.95 -24.07 -1.00
C PRO A 251 -6.94 -23.37 -1.94
N GLY A 252 -7.39 -24.07 -2.99
CA GLY A 252 -8.25 -23.50 -4.02
C GLY A 252 -9.58 -22.96 -3.48
N GLU A 253 -10.14 -23.61 -2.46
CA GLU A 253 -11.36 -23.18 -1.78
C GLU A 253 -11.21 -21.85 -1.02
N ARG A 254 -9.98 -21.39 -0.77
CA ARG A 254 -9.67 -20.10 -0.16
C ARG A 254 -9.39 -19.00 -1.19
N ILE A 255 -9.28 -19.35 -2.47
CA ILE A 255 -8.93 -18.40 -3.54
C ILE A 255 -10.22 -17.96 -4.25
N VAL A 256 -10.48 -16.65 -4.22
CA VAL A 256 -11.57 -16.03 -4.96
C VAL A 256 -10.99 -15.15 -6.06
N THR A 257 -11.33 -15.43 -7.32
CA THR A 257 -10.97 -14.55 -8.43
C THR A 257 -12.06 -13.50 -8.64
N TYR A 258 -11.71 -12.23 -8.45
CA TYR A 258 -12.58 -11.09 -8.66
C TYR A 258 -11.84 -10.01 -9.47
N PRO A 259 -12.10 -9.88 -10.78
CA PRO A 259 -11.39 -8.93 -11.62
C PRO A 259 -11.73 -7.49 -11.22
N ASN A 260 -10.76 -6.59 -11.43
CA ASN A 260 -11.02 -5.16 -11.26
C ASN A 260 -12.11 -4.70 -12.22
N CYS A 261 -12.97 -3.80 -11.74
CA CYS A 261 -14.08 -3.25 -12.51
C CYS A 261 -13.99 -1.72 -12.55
N ILE A 262 -14.75 -1.15 -13.48
CA ILE A 262 -15.02 0.28 -13.58
C ILE A 262 -16.41 0.57 -13.01
N ASP A 263 -16.65 1.83 -12.64
CA ASP A 263 -18.01 2.32 -12.42
C ASP A 263 -18.65 2.62 -13.78
N PRO A 264 -19.66 1.85 -14.24
CA PRO A 264 -20.30 2.06 -15.52
C PRO A 264 -21.13 3.35 -15.55
N THR A 265 -21.41 4.00 -14.43
CA THR A 265 -22.04 5.33 -14.43
C THR A 265 -21.03 6.42 -14.79
N ILE A 266 -19.74 6.18 -14.54
CA ILE A 266 -18.64 7.09 -14.88
C ILE A 266 -18.08 6.75 -16.27
N PHE A 267 -17.74 5.49 -16.51
CA PHE A 267 -17.13 5.05 -17.76
C PHE A 267 -18.19 4.51 -18.71
N ASN A 268 -19.01 5.43 -19.25
CA ASN A 268 -20.06 5.12 -20.20
C ASN A 268 -19.96 6.00 -21.46
N PRO A 269 -19.75 5.41 -22.65
CA PRO A 269 -19.62 6.17 -23.88
C PRO A 269 -20.90 6.95 -24.24
N ALA A 270 -22.07 6.48 -23.81
CA ALA A 270 -23.35 7.15 -24.05
C ALA A 270 -23.52 8.47 -23.27
N ARG A 271 -22.59 8.82 -22.37
CA ARG A 271 -22.59 10.10 -21.64
C ARG A 271 -22.18 11.28 -22.51
N PHE A 272 -21.54 11.03 -23.65
CA PHE A 272 -21.03 12.05 -24.54
C PHE A 272 -21.66 11.86 -25.92
N SER A 273 -22.29 12.92 -26.42
CA SER A 273 -22.83 12.92 -27.78
C SER A 273 -21.70 13.01 -28.82
N ALA A 274 -22.04 12.75 -30.09
CA ALA A 274 -21.13 12.98 -31.20
C ALA A 274 -20.74 14.48 -31.30
N GLU A 275 -21.66 15.37 -30.95
CA GLU A 275 -21.42 16.82 -30.93
C GLU A 275 -20.42 17.20 -29.84
N ASP A 276 -20.57 16.67 -28.62
CA ASP A 276 -19.61 16.88 -27.52
C ASP A 276 -18.19 16.43 -27.92
N THR A 277 -18.11 15.27 -28.59
CA THR A 277 -16.84 14.71 -29.06
C THR A 277 -16.18 15.59 -30.12
N LEU A 278 -16.97 16.09 -31.09
CA LEU A 278 -16.47 17.01 -32.12
C LEU A 278 -16.05 18.36 -31.55
N ALA A 279 -16.81 18.88 -30.58
CA ALA A 279 -16.47 20.12 -29.89
C ALA A 279 -15.13 19.98 -29.14
N LEU A 280 -14.93 18.88 -28.40
CA LEU A 280 -13.66 18.60 -27.72
C LEU A 280 -12.50 18.44 -28.71
N ARG A 281 -12.71 17.75 -29.84
CA ARG A 281 -11.68 17.65 -30.88
C ARG A 281 -11.27 19.03 -31.40
N LYS A 282 -12.25 19.91 -31.66
CA LYS A 282 -12.00 21.29 -32.11
C LYS A 282 -11.19 22.09 -31.09
N THR A 283 -11.50 21.99 -29.79
CA THR A 283 -10.72 22.71 -28.75
C THR A 283 -9.30 22.19 -28.60
N LEU A 284 -9.07 20.90 -28.89
CA LEU A 284 -7.75 20.28 -28.89
C LEU A 284 -7.00 20.40 -30.23
N GLY A 285 -7.60 21.03 -31.25
CA GLY A 285 -6.99 21.16 -32.58
C GLY A 285 -6.90 19.84 -33.36
N ILE A 286 -7.72 18.85 -33.02
CA ILE A 286 -7.77 17.53 -33.67
C ILE A 286 -8.80 17.57 -34.80
N ALA A 287 -8.42 17.15 -36.01
CA ALA A 287 -9.34 17.09 -37.14
C ALA A 287 -10.51 16.11 -36.87
N PRO A 288 -11.73 16.36 -37.41
CA PRO A 288 -12.89 15.51 -37.17
C PRO A 288 -12.68 14.04 -37.58
N ASP A 289 -11.94 13.81 -38.64
CA ASP A 289 -11.63 12.52 -39.26
C ASP A 289 -10.29 11.90 -38.80
N ALA A 290 -9.53 12.61 -37.96
CA ALA A 290 -8.26 12.11 -37.45
C ALA A 290 -8.45 10.85 -36.58
N THR A 291 -7.63 9.83 -36.84
CA THR A 291 -7.46 8.70 -35.93
C THR A 291 -6.65 9.14 -34.72
N VAL A 292 -7.19 8.93 -33.51
CA VAL A 292 -6.52 9.33 -32.26
C VAL A 292 -6.02 8.08 -31.55
N ALA A 293 -4.70 7.97 -31.40
CA ALA A 293 -4.08 7.03 -30.47
C ALA A 293 -3.79 7.78 -29.16
N THR A 294 -4.18 7.21 -28.03
CA THR A 294 -3.98 7.81 -26.70
C THR A 294 -3.50 6.78 -25.70
N PHE A 295 -2.76 7.26 -24.70
CA PHE A 295 -2.35 6.49 -23.53
C PHE A 295 -2.83 7.21 -22.28
N ILE A 296 -3.51 6.47 -21.40
CA ILE A 296 -3.97 6.97 -20.10
C ILE A 296 -3.42 6.02 -19.04
N GLY A 297 -2.44 6.49 -18.27
CA GLY A 297 -1.81 5.69 -17.23
C GLY A 297 -0.67 6.46 -16.55
N THR A 298 -0.04 5.83 -15.56
CA THR A 298 1.21 6.36 -14.99
C THR A 298 2.40 5.87 -15.82
N PHE A 299 3.49 6.63 -15.81
CA PHE A 299 4.74 6.29 -16.52
C PHE A 299 5.61 5.30 -15.72
N GLY A 300 5.01 4.23 -15.19
CA GLY A 300 5.75 3.14 -14.55
C GLY A 300 6.28 2.16 -15.60
N THR A 301 7.45 1.55 -15.36
CA THR A 301 8.08 0.56 -16.26
C THR A 301 7.13 -0.59 -16.64
N TRP A 302 6.26 -1.00 -15.71
CA TRP A 302 5.26 -2.05 -15.95
C TRP A 302 4.07 -1.62 -16.83
N HIS A 303 3.92 -0.33 -17.14
CA HIS A 303 2.89 0.17 -18.05
C HIS A 303 3.33 0.16 -19.52
N GLY A 304 4.58 -0.23 -19.82
CA GLY A 304 5.06 -0.44 -21.19
C GLY A 304 5.11 0.83 -22.03
N VAL A 305 5.07 2.01 -21.40
CA VAL A 305 5.05 3.30 -22.11
C VAL A 305 6.29 3.48 -22.98
N ASP A 306 7.41 2.92 -22.54
CA ASP A 306 8.68 2.94 -23.26
C ASP A 306 8.57 2.22 -24.61
N PHE A 307 7.79 1.13 -24.68
CA PHE A 307 7.50 0.41 -25.93
C PHE A 307 6.52 1.16 -26.83
N TRP A 308 5.55 1.87 -26.23
CA TRP A 308 4.55 2.64 -26.98
C TRP A 308 5.16 3.89 -27.64
N LEU A 309 6.07 4.58 -26.94
CA LEU A 309 6.70 5.81 -27.43
C LEU A 309 7.93 5.56 -28.31
N TRP A 310 8.60 4.41 -28.17
CA TRP A 310 9.83 4.11 -28.92
C TRP A 310 9.87 2.66 -29.45
N PRO A 311 9.20 2.36 -30.57
CA PRO A 311 9.09 0.98 -31.09
C PRO A 311 10.40 0.34 -31.56
N SER A 312 11.50 1.10 -31.70
CA SER A 312 12.72 0.66 -32.41
C SER A 312 13.85 0.10 -31.53
N ARG A 313 13.58 -0.29 -30.28
CA ARG A 313 14.53 -1.01 -29.43
C ARG A 313 14.01 -2.41 -29.08
N SER A 314 14.15 -3.33 -30.02
CA SER A 314 14.05 -4.78 -29.82
C SER A 314 15.23 -5.44 -30.50
#